data_AF-A0A3M2ZZC5-F1
#
_entry.id   AF-A0A3M2ZZC5-F1
#
_cell.length_a   1.000
_cell.length_b   1.000
_cell.length_c   1.000
_cell.angle_alpha   90.00
_cell.angle_beta   90.00
_cell.angle_gamma   90.00
#
_symmetry.space_group_name_H-M   'P 1'
#
loop_
_entity.id
_entity.type
_entity.pdbx_description
1 polymer ?
#
loop_
_entity_poly.entity_id
_entity_poly.type
_entity_poly.pdbx_seq_one_letter_code
_entity_poly.pdbx_strand_id
1 'polypeptide(L)'
;QAAGLATESLSRHVAQRIRWARGMAQIFRTDNPLLGKGLSIGQRLCYANSMLHFFYGLPRLVFLTAPLAYLLFGAEVMHASALMITAYVLPHLAHASLTNSRIQGRFRHSFWNEVYEAVLAWYIMGPVLMAL
;
A
#
# COMPACT_ATOMS: atom_id res chain seq x y z
N GLN A 1 -20.45 -23.80 4.43
CA GLN A 1 -19.26 -22.97 4.70
C GLN A 1 -18.11 -23.51 3.86
N ALA A 2 -17.30 -22.64 3.25
CA ALA A 2 -16.07 -23.05 2.57
C ALA A 2 -14.88 -22.78 3.50
N ALA A 3 -14.00 -23.76 3.69
CA ALA A 3 -12.76 -23.63 4.44
C ALA A 3 -11.57 -23.72 3.48
N GLY A 4 -10.87 -22.61 3.28
CA GLY A 4 -9.70 -22.53 2.38
C GLY A 4 -8.39 -22.79 3.14
N LEU A 5 -7.40 -23.35 2.44
CA LEU A 5 -6.04 -23.50 2.97
C LEU A 5 -5.25 -22.20 2.82
N ALA A 6 -4.54 -21.81 3.87
CA ALA A 6 -3.58 -20.71 3.82
C ALA A 6 -2.23 -21.18 3.28
N THR A 7 -1.42 -20.26 2.77
CA THR A 7 -0.04 -20.56 2.38
C THR A 7 0.80 -20.87 3.62
N GLU A 8 1.41 -22.05 3.69
CA GLU A 8 2.20 -22.43 4.89
C GLU A 8 3.67 -22.00 4.80
N SER A 9 4.10 -21.37 3.70
CA SER A 9 5.43 -20.77 3.57
C SER A 9 5.36 -19.35 3.02
N LEU A 10 6.31 -18.52 3.45
CA LEU A 10 6.45 -17.14 2.98
C LEU A 10 6.65 -17.07 1.47
N SER A 11 7.45 -17.97 0.89
CA SER A 11 7.68 -18.02 -0.56
C SER A 11 6.39 -18.25 -1.35
N ARG A 12 5.53 -19.18 -0.89
CA ARG A 12 4.19 -19.39 -1.49
C ARG A 12 3.29 -18.18 -1.32
N HIS A 13 3.36 -17.52 -0.16
CA HIS A 13 2.63 -16.29 0.10
C HIS A 13 3.00 -15.17 -0.87
N VAL A 14 4.31 -14.91 -1.02
CA VAL A 14 4.85 -13.92 -1.96
C VAL A 14 4.42 -14.23 -3.39
N ALA A 15 4.61 -15.48 -3.84
CA ALA A 15 4.24 -15.90 -5.19
C ALA A 15 2.74 -15.72 -5.47
N GLN A 16 1.87 -15.98 -4.50
CA GLN A 16 0.44 -15.73 -4.62
C GLN A 16 0.14 -14.23 -4.75
N ARG A 17 0.73 -13.41 -3.89
CA ARG A 17 0.51 -11.95 -3.88
C ARG A 17 1.02 -11.27 -5.15
N ILE A 18 2.14 -11.73 -5.72
CA ILE A 18 2.64 -11.25 -7.01
C ILE A 18 1.60 -11.46 -8.12
N ARG A 19 0.96 -12.65 -8.17
CA ARG A 19 -0.07 -12.93 -9.20
C ARG A 19 -1.29 -12.01 -9.05
N TRP A 20 -1.74 -11.79 -7.81
CA TRP A 20 -2.87 -10.90 -7.54
C TRP A 20 -2.55 -9.46 -7.93
N ALA A 21 -1.39 -8.97 -7.51
CA ALA A 21 -0.98 -7.60 -7.79
C ALA A 21 -0.82 -7.33 -9.28
N ARG A 22 -0.13 -8.24 -10.00
CA ARG A 22 0.03 -8.15 -11.44
C ARG A 22 -1.32 -8.18 -12.17
N GLY A 23 -2.21 -9.11 -11.81
CA GLY A 23 -3.54 -9.21 -12.42
C GLY A 23 -4.39 -7.96 -12.21
N MET A 24 -4.37 -7.40 -10.99
CA MET A 24 -5.11 -6.17 -10.68
C MET A 24 -4.57 -4.96 -11.41
N ALA A 25 -3.25 -4.83 -11.54
CA ALA A 25 -2.62 -3.77 -12.34
C ALA A 25 -2.98 -3.90 -13.84
N GLN A 26 -3.00 -5.13 -14.37
CA GLN A 26 -3.43 -5.39 -15.76
C GLN A 26 -4.88 -4.97 -15.99
N ILE A 27 -5.82 -5.41 -15.14
CA ILE A 27 -7.24 -5.04 -15.25
C ILE A 27 -7.42 -3.52 -15.13
N PHE A 28 -6.70 -2.88 -14.20
CA PHE A 28 -6.75 -1.44 -14.03
C PHE A 28 -6.33 -0.69 -15.31
N ARG A 29 -5.33 -1.21 -16.04
CA ARG A 29 -4.89 -0.64 -17.32
C ARG A 29 -5.83 -0.95 -18.48
N THR A 30 -6.25 -2.20 -18.65
CA THR A 30 -7.00 -2.63 -19.83
C THR A 30 -8.47 -2.25 -19.76
N ASP A 31 -9.09 -2.42 -18.59
CA ASP A 31 -10.54 -2.28 -18.44
C ASP A 31 -10.91 -0.96 -17.76
N ASN A 32 -10.00 -0.43 -16.94
CA ASN A 32 -10.08 0.83 -16.20
C ASN A 32 -11.47 1.12 -15.58
N PRO A 33 -11.68 0.83 -14.29
CA PRO A 33 -12.99 1.02 -13.65
C PRO A 33 -13.45 2.49 -13.62
N LEU A 34 -12.55 3.45 -13.80
CA LEU A 34 -12.89 4.88 -13.79
C LEU A 34 -13.52 5.34 -15.11
N LEU A 35 -13.17 4.69 -16.23
CA LEU A 35 -13.61 5.09 -17.58
C LEU A 35 -14.59 4.11 -18.23
N GLY A 36 -14.64 2.86 -17.78
CA GLY A 36 -15.55 1.84 -18.33
C GLY A 36 -17.03 2.23 -18.24
N LYS A 37 -17.88 1.77 -19.16
CA LYS A 37 -19.33 2.04 -19.12
C LYS A 37 -20.04 1.06 -18.16
N GLY A 38 -21.23 1.44 -17.68
CA GLY A 38 -22.10 0.53 -16.89
C GLY A 38 -21.82 0.46 -15.38
N LEU A 39 -20.87 1.24 -14.85
CA LEU A 39 -20.59 1.32 -13.41
C LEU A 39 -21.13 2.62 -12.80
N SER A 40 -21.78 2.51 -11.65
CA SER A 40 -22.14 3.65 -10.80
C SER A 40 -20.89 4.24 -10.15
N ILE A 41 -20.94 5.53 -9.75
CA ILE A 41 -19.80 6.21 -9.13
C ILE A 41 -19.27 5.44 -7.90
N GLY A 42 -20.16 4.91 -7.04
CA GLY A 42 -19.75 4.11 -5.89
C GLY A 42 -19.01 2.82 -6.29
N GLN A 43 -19.50 2.11 -7.31
CA GLN A 43 -18.82 0.90 -7.82
C GLN A 43 -17.44 1.23 -8.38
N ARG A 44 -17.32 2.35 -9.12
CA ARG A 44 -16.03 2.81 -9.65
C ARG A 44 -15.02 3.03 -8.54
N LEU A 45 -15.42 3.72 -7.47
CA LEU A 45 -14.56 3.98 -6.32
C LEU A 45 -14.16 2.69 -5.61
N CYS A 46 -15.07 1.73 -5.43
CA CYS A 46 -14.76 0.44 -4.84
C CYS A 46 -13.72 -0.33 -5.66
N TYR A 47 -13.93 -0.46 -6.98
CA TYR A 47 -12.99 -1.16 -7.86
C TYR A 47 -11.64 -0.44 -7.93
N ALA A 48 -11.65 0.89 -8.06
CA ALA A 48 -10.43 1.69 -8.08
C ALA A 48 -9.65 1.53 -6.78
N ASN A 49 -10.31 1.62 -5.61
CA ASN A 49 -9.66 1.43 -4.32
C ASN A 49 -9.03 0.03 -4.18
N SER A 50 -9.76 -1.02 -4.59
CA SER A 50 -9.25 -2.41 -4.57
C SER A 50 -8.06 -2.62 -5.49
N MET A 51 -8.05 -2.01 -6.67
CA MET A 51 -6.95 -2.13 -7.63
C MET A 51 -5.74 -1.29 -7.22
N LEU A 52 -5.96 -0.02 -6.84
CA LEU A 52 -4.92 0.90 -6.39
C LEU A 52 -4.19 0.40 -5.15
N HIS A 53 -4.85 -0.38 -4.30
CA HIS A 53 -4.20 -1.01 -3.14
C HIS A 53 -2.92 -1.76 -3.55
N PHE A 54 -2.92 -2.48 -4.68
CA PHE A 54 -1.74 -3.26 -5.10
C PHE A 54 -0.53 -2.43 -5.54
N PHE A 55 -0.69 -1.11 -5.68
CA PHE A 55 0.41 -0.18 -5.96
C PHE A 55 1.14 0.30 -4.70
N TYR A 56 0.79 -0.18 -3.50
CA TYR A 56 1.43 0.23 -2.25
C TYR A 56 2.96 0.00 -2.23
N GLY A 57 3.46 -0.94 -3.04
CA GLY A 57 4.88 -1.31 -3.05
C GLY A 57 5.80 -0.12 -3.39
N LEU A 58 5.39 0.74 -4.33
CA LEU A 58 6.15 1.92 -4.73
C LEU A 58 6.28 2.96 -3.59
N PRO A 59 5.19 3.53 -3.04
CA PRO A 59 5.31 4.50 -1.95
C PRO A 59 5.97 3.90 -0.71
N ARG A 60 5.76 2.60 -0.43
CA ARG A 60 6.44 1.91 0.69
C ARG A 60 7.96 1.94 0.54
N LEU A 61 8.48 1.57 -0.63
CA LEU A 61 9.92 1.56 -0.87
C LEU A 61 10.50 2.98 -0.87
N VAL A 62 9.77 3.96 -1.40
CA VAL A 62 10.15 5.38 -1.31
C VAL A 62 10.27 5.80 0.16
N PHE A 63 9.27 5.52 1.00
CA PHE A 63 9.33 5.91 2.42
C PHE A 63 10.41 5.17 3.22
N LEU A 64 10.64 3.88 2.93
CA LEU A 64 11.71 3.10 3.58
C LEU A 64 13.11 3.60 3.21
N THR A 65 13.28 4.15 2.00
CA THR A 65 14.57 4.62 1.50
C THR A 65 14.77 6.13 1.65
N ALA A 66 13.71 6.91 1.91
CA ALA A 66 13.79 8.36 2.07
C ALA A 66 14.85 8.83 3.09
N PRO A 67 15.03 8.20 4.28
CA PRO A 67 16.07 8.62 5.22
C PRO A 67 17.50 8.43 4.69
N LEU A 68 17.71 7.47 3.77
CA LEU A 68 19.03 7.21 3.19
C LEU A 68 19.51 8.36 2.30
N ALA A 69 18.59 9.13 1.71
CA ALA A 69 18.93 10.28 0.88
C ALA A 69 19.76 11.31 1.67
N TYR A 70 19.33 11.61 2.90
CA TYR A 70 20.07 12.49 3.80
C TYR A 70 21.33 11.82 4.35
N LEU A 71 21.23 10.57 4.82
CA LEU A 71 22.34 9.89 5.51
C LEU A 71 23.54 9.60 4.59
N LEU A 72 23.30 9.31 3.31
CA LEU A 72 24.36 8.94 2.36
C LEU A 72 24.85 10.11 1.52
N PHE A 73 23.94 11.04 1.16
CA PHE A 73 24.23 12.09 0.19
C PHE A 73 24.09 13.50 0.76
N GLY A 74 23.67 13.65 2.02
CA GLY A 74 23.34 14.95 2.60
C GLY A 74 22.16 15.64 1.89
N ALA A 75 21.35 14.89 1.13
CA ALA A 75 20.24 15.45 0.39
C ALA A 75 19.07 15.77 1.33
N GLU A 76 18.86 17.06 1.59
CA GLU A 76 17.74 17.55 2.40
C GLU A 76 16.44 17.47 1.59
N VAL A 77 15.62 16.44 1.85
CA VAL A 77 14.31 16.25 1.20
C VAL A 77 13.24 17.19 1.80
N MET A 78 13.42 17.62 3.05
CA MET A 78 12.48 18.49 3.76
C MET A 78 13.21 19.58 4.55
N HIS A 79 12.91 20.84 4.23
CA HIS A 79 13.39 21.99 5.00
C HIS A 79 12.34 22.41 6.03
N ALA A 80 12.45 21.86 7.24
CA ALA A 80 11.56 22.20 8.35
C ALA A 80 12.31 22.13 9.69
N SER A 81 11.95 23.00 10.62
CA SER A 81 12.46 22.90 11.98
C SER A 81 11.89 21.67 12.68
N ALA A 82 12.62 21.14 13.67
CA ALA A 82 12.14 20.01 14.48
C ALA A 82 10.75 20.30 15.09
N LEU A 83 10.53 21.53 15.56
CA LEU A 83 9.25 21.95 16.13
C LEU A 83 8.11 21.88 15.10
N MET A 84 8.34 22.35 13.86
CA MET A 84 7.35 22.25 12.79
C MET A 84 7.03 20.79 12.47
N ILE A 85 8.06 19.95 12.31
CA ILE A 85 7.86 18.52 12.03
C ILE A 85 6.99 17.89 13.12
N THR A 86 7.33 18.11 14.39
CA THR A 86 6.55 17.58 15.52
C THR A 86 5.11 18.11 15.53
N ALA A 87 4.92 19.41 15.31
CA ALA A 87 3.61 20.05 15.34
C ALA A 87 2.66 19.56 14.24
N TYR A 88 3.17 19.15 13.07
CA TYR A 88 2.34 18.66 11.97
C TYR A 88 2.26 17.13 11.89
N VAL A 89 3.39 16.43 12.10
CA VAL A 89 3.47 14.97 11.93
C VAL A 89 2.76 14.24 13.06
N LEU A 90 2.96 14.65 14.33
CA LEU A 90 2.34 13.92 15.45
C LEU A 90 0.81 13.96 15.41
N PRO A 91 0.13 15.11 15.23
CA PRO A 91 -1.32 15.14 15.13
C PRO A 91 -1.84 14.34 13.92
N HIS A 92 -1.12 14.40 12.79
CA HIS A 92 -1.48 13.63 11.60
C HIS A 92 -1.41 12.12 11.85
N LEU A 93 -0.31 11.62 12.41
CA LEU A 93 -0.13 10.20 12.73
C LEU A 93 -1.16 9.72 13.76
N ALA A 94 -1.44 10.53 14.78
CA ALA A 94 -2.44 10.21 15.80
C ALA A 94 -3.84 10.08 15.18
N HIS A 95 -4.26 11.06 14.39
CA HIS A 95 -5.56 11.06 13.73
C HIS A 95 -5.71 9.89 12.74
N ALA A 96 -4.69 9.63 11.92
CA ALA A 96 -4.68 8.52 10.97
C ALA A 96 -4.75 7.16 11.68
N SER A 97 -3.98 6.98 12.76
CA SER A 97 -3.95 5.74 13.53
C SER A 97 -5.26 5.48 14.25
N LEU A 98 -5.85 6.52 14.86
CA LEU A 98 -7.13 6.40 15.57
C LEU A 98 -8.28 6.07 14.61
N THR A 99 -8.31 6.72 13.45
CA THR A 99 -9.32 6.46 12.41
C THR A 99 -9.23 5.00 11.93
N ASN A 100 -8.02 4.51 11.63
CA ASN A 100 -7.81 3.12 11.23
C ASN A 100 -8.22 2.14 12.33
N SER A 101 -7.88 2.43 13.59
CA SER A 101 -8.26 1.59 14.73
C SER A 101 -9.78 1.53 14.93
N ARG A 102 -10.48 2.65 14.77
CA ARG A 102 -11.96 2.70 14.87
C ARG A 102 -12.65 1.91 13.77
N ILE A 103 -12.15 1.98 12.54
CA ILE A 103 -12.77 1.31 11.39
C ILE A 103 -12.40 -0.18 11.34
N GLN A 104 -11.14 -0.55 11.60
CA GLN A 104 -10.61 -1.88 11.33
C GLN A 104 -10.14 -2.66 12.57
N GLY A 105 -10.13 -2.04 13.77
CA GLY A 105 -9.46 -2.57 14.96
C GLY A 105 -9.94 -3.94 15.47
N ARG A 106 -11.14 -4.38 15.09
CA ARG A 106 -11.63 -5.74 15.40
C ARG A 106 -10.96 -6.84 14.57
N PHE A 107 -10.41 -6.49 13.40
CA PHE A 107 -9.90 -7.45 12.42
C PHE A 107 -8.43 -7.22 12.05
N ARG A 108 -7.91 -6.01 12.26
CA ARG A 108 -6.54 -5.61 11.91
C ARG A 108 -5.90 -4.85 13.07
N HIS A 109 -4.83 -5.43 13.60
CA HIS A 109 -3.97 -4.77 14.57
C HIS A 109 -3.03 -3.78 13.86
N SER A 110 -2.90 -2.58 14.42
CA SER A 110 -2.41 -1.38 13.72
C SER A 110 -1.00 -1.48 13.11
N PHE A 111 -0.10 -2.29 13.67
CA PHE A 111 1.29 -2.35 13.19
C PHE A 111 1.58 -3.55 12.27
N TRP A 112 0.82 -4.63 12.37
CA TRP A 112 1.11 -5.84 11.62
C TRP A 112 0.96 -5.64 10.11
N ASN A 113 -0.04 -4.86 9.69
CA ASN A 113 -0.23 -4.54 8.27
C ASN A 113 1.02 -3.89 7.66
N GLU A 114 1.64 -2.96 8.38
CA GLU A 114 2.84 -2.25 7.95
C GLU A 114 4.02 -3.20 7.69
N VAL A 115 4.19 -4.20 8.58
CA VAL A 115 5.22 -5.24 8.45
C VAL A 115 4.93 -6.15 7.25
N TYR A 116 3.68 -6.60 7.11
CA TYR A 116 3.28 -7.45 5.97
C TYR A 116 3.52 -6.75 4.63
N GLU A 117 3.09 -5.51 4.51
CA GLU A 117 3.30 -4.72 3.30
C GLU A 117 4.78 -4.42 3.06
N ALA A 118 5.56 -4.11 4.10
CA ALA A 118 7.00 -3.86 3.95
C ALA A 118 7.75 -5.10 3.41
N VAL A 119 7.46 -6.29 3.94
CA VAL A 119 8.06 -7.55 3.47
C VAL A 119 7.73 -7.82 2.01
N LEU A 120 6.50 -7.50 1.57
CA LEU A 120 6.03 -7.79 0.23
C LEU A 120 6.37 -6.71 -0.80
N ALA A 121 6.61 -5.46 -0.37
CA ALA A 121 6.74 -4.30 -1.24
C ALA A 121 7.81 -4.49 -2.33
N TRP A 122 8.99 -4.99 -1.95
CA TRP A 122 10.08 -5.27 -2.88
C TRP A 122 9.68 -6.27 -3.97
N TYR A 123 9.00 -7.35 -3.59
CA TYR A 123 8.64 -8.43 -4.51
C TYR A 123 7.48 -8.07 -5.45
N ILE A 124 6.58 -7.20 -5.01
CA ILE A 124 5.37 -6.83 -5.76
C ILE A 124 5.61 -5.64 -6.70
N MET A 125 6.48 -4.70 -6.32
CA MET A 125 6.69 -3.47 -7.09
C MET A 125 7.04 -3.75 -8.56
N GLY A 126 8.05 -4.57 -8.83
CA GLY A 126 8.49 -4.88 -10.20
C GLY A 126 7.36 -5.47 -11.07
N PRO A 127 6.70 -6.56 -10.64
CA PRO A 127 5.57 -7.14 -11.37
C PRO A 127 4.39 -6.18 -11.61
N VAL A 128 4.09 -5.28 -10.68
CA VAL A 128 3.02 -4.28 -10.83
C VAL A 128 3.39 -3.22 -11.87
N LEU A 129 4.62 -2.69 -11.81
CA LEU A 129 5.10 -1.69 -12.76
C LEU A 129 5.21 -2.24 -14.19
N MET A 130 5.58 -3.51 -14.35
CA MET A 130 5.62 -4.18 -15.67
C MET A 130 4.23 -4.48 -16.24
N ALA A 131 3.17 -4.43 -15.41
CA ALA A 131 1.80 -4.70 -15.83
C ALA A 131 1.03 -3.44 -16.26
N LEU A 132 1.50 -2.26 -15.84
CA LEU A 132 1.12 -0.96 -16.41
C LEU A 132 1.57 -0.82 -17.87
#